data_AF-A0A8S9MK40-F1
#
_entry.id   AF-A0A8S9MK40-F1
#
_cell.length_a   1.000
_cell.length_b   1.000
_cell.length_c   1.000
_cell.angle_alpha   90.00
_cell.angle_beta   90.00
_cell.angle_gamma   90.00
#
_symmetry.space_group_name_H-M   'P 1'
#
loop_
_entity.id
_entity.type
_entity.pdbx_description
1 polymer ?
#
loop_
_entity_poly.entity_id
_entity_poly.type
_entity_poly.pdbx_seq_one_letter_code
_entity_poly.pdbx_strand_id
1 'polypeptide(L)'
;MVGAVSSGSSGTHISSDQAKYFDLLAKYYVSKRQHVLAAHVFLRLAERHTIIPGDSPTLEQRRQYLSLAVLQAKNASNSDGLVGSAQGASDSGLLDLLEGKLAVLQFQIKIRDKLEAIASSFESSVAMQDSDQNELDGDSSDDSSLANAANEKAMELSLEPKNITQLYNEYAVPFELWEICLEMLYFANYSGDADSSIIRETWSRLMEQALSQGGIAEACSVLKRVGSHIYPGDGVVLPLDVLCLHLEKAALERAERNEIVGDEDIARALLAACKGAAEPVLNAYDRLLSNAAIVPSPNLRIRLLRSVLVVLLEWAMSVLSDRMGQSPTRSSLILGGSFAHENKAVRNQGVRDKIANAANRQVYLCIYMIELYMTEVRRLTLPPTKTESVYAGFKELDESLITPFSF
;
A
#
# COMPACT_ATOMS: atom_id res chain seq x y z
N MET A 1 -19.28 -19.58 37.69
CA MET A 1 -18.25 -20.59 37.35
C MET A 1 -17.92 -20.39 35.88
N VAL A 2 -16.81 -19.70 35.64
CA VAL A 2 -16.33 -19.30 34.31
C VAL A 2 -15.53 -20.47 33.76
N GLY A 3 -15.97 -21.02 32.62
CA GLY A 3 -15.24 -22.07 31.89
C GLY A 3 -14.45 -21.44 30.75
N ALA A 4 -13.13 -21.40 30.91
CA ALA A 4 -12.17 -20.94 29.91
C ALA A 4 -12.12 -21.92 28.73
N VAL A 5 -12.29 -21.40 27.50
CA VAL A 5 -11.98 -22.13 26.27
C VAL A 5 -10.48 -21.96 26.00
N SER A 6 -9.72 -23.00 26.29
CA SER A 6 -8.34 -23.16 25.85
C SER A 6 -8.34 -23.46 24.36
N SER A 7 -8.03 -22.47 23.54
CA SER A 7 -7.62 -22.65 22.14
C SER A 7 -6.15 -23.11 22.12
N GLY A 8 -5.93 -24.37 22.46
CA GLY A 8 -4.63 -25.05 22.36
C GLY A 8 -4.39 -25.58 20.96
N SER A 9 -3.27 -25.18 20.37
CA SER A 9 -2.73 -25.67 19.10
C SER A 9 -2.46 -27.19 19.17
N SER A 10 -3.35 -28.00 18.59
CA SER A 10 -3.06 -29.40 18.29
C SER A 10 -2.64 -29.51 16.83
N GLY A 11 -1.34 -29.38 16.55
CA GLY A 11 -0.79 -29.71 15.24
C GLY A 11 -1.06 -31.18 14.94
N THR A 12 -1.84 -31.47 13.89
CA THR A 12 -2.10 -32.86 13.49
C THR A 12 -0.83 -33.43 12.86
N HIS A 13 -0.19 -34.37 13.54
CA HIS A 13 0.92 -35.15 13.00
C HIS A 13 0.42 -36.04 11.87
N ILE A 14 0.82 -35.73 10.63
CA ILE A 14 0.45 -36.46 9.42
C ILE A 14 1.74 -36.97 8.79
N SER A 15 1.87 -38.28 8.58
CA SER A 15 3.05 -38.86 7.90
C SER A 15 3.04 -38.57 6.39
N SER A 16 4.20 -38.65 5.72
CA SER A 16 4.31 -38.47 4.25
C SER A 16 3.26 -39.27 3.45
N ASP A 17 3.06 -40.53 3.81
CA ASP A 17 2.14 -41.40 3.08
C ASP A 17 0.68 -41.02 3.33
N GLN A 18 0.35 -40.62 4.56
CA GLN A 18 -0.98 -40.06 4.87
C GLN A 18 -1.23 -38.77 4.08
N ALA A 19 -0.22 -37.92 3.90
CA ALA A 19 -0.35 -36.69 3.12
C ALA A 19 -0.70 -36.96 1.65
N LYS A 20 -0.16 -38.02 1.04
CA LYS A 20 -0.54 -38.45 -0.33
C LYS A 20 -2.02 -38.86 -0.41
N TYR A 21 -2.53 -39.57 0.61
CA TYR A 21 -3.95 -39.93 0.67
C TYR A 21 -4.84 -38.70 0.86
N PHE A 22 -4.42 -37.73 1.69
CA PHE A 22 -5.14 -36.47 1.86
C PHE A 22 -5.16 -35.64 0.57
N ASP A 23 -4.08 -35.60 -0.21
CA ASP A 23 -4.07 -34.92 -1.51
C ASP A 23 -5.04 -35.56 -2.51
N LEU A 24 -5.09 -36.90 -2.55
CA LEU A 24 -6.06 -37.63 -3.38
C LEU A 24 -7.50 -37.39 -2.91
N LEU A 25 -7.73 -37.35 -1.60
CA LEU A 25 -9.02 -37.06 -1.00
C LEU A 25 -9.48 -35.63 -1.32
N ALA A 26 -8.59 -34.65 -1.26
CA ALA A 26 -8.90 -33.27 -1.62
C ALA A 26 -9.32 -33.16 -3.09
N LYS A 27 -8.57 -33.80 -4.00
CA LYS A 27 -8.91 -33.88 -5.44
C LYS A 27 -10.26 -34.57 -5.67
N TYR A 28 -10.55 -35.63 -4.92
CA TYR A 28 -11.85 -36.30 -4.94
C TYR A 28 -12.99 -35.35 -4.52
N TYR A 29 -12.85 -34.63 -3.40
CA TYR A 29 -13.85 -33.67 -2.96
C TYR A 29 -14.08 -32.53 -3.95
N VAL A 30 -13.03 -32.03 -4.60
CA VAL A 30 -13.15 -31.05 -5.69
C VAL A 30 -13.96 -31.63 -6.84
N SER A 31 -13.70 -32.87 -7.26
CA SER A 31 -14.45 -33.54 -8.34
C SER A 31 -15.94 -33.73 -8.01
N LYS A 32 -16.27 -33.87 -6.72
CA LYS A 32 -17.64 -34.03 -6.21
C LYS A 32 -18.32 -32.69 -5.89
N ARG A 33 -17.68 -31.55 -6.19
CA ARG A 33 -18.16 -30.19 -5.85
C ARG A 33 -18.36 -29.96 -4.34
N GLN A 34 -17.68 -30.75 -3.51
CA GLN A 34 -17.69 -30.58 -2.06
C GLN A 34 -16.56 -29.62 -1.65
N HIS A 35 -16.71 -28.35 -2.00
CA HIS A 35 -15.65 -27.36 -1.92
C HIS A 35 -15.24 -27.02 -0.47
N VAL A 36 -16.18 -26.99 0.47
CA VAL A 36 -15.89 -26.76 1.90
C VAL A 36 -15.01 -27.88 2.48
N LEU A 37 -15.33 -29.15 2.20
CA LEU A 37 -14.53 -30.28 2.66
C LEU A 37 -13.14 -30.31 2.03
N ALA A 38 -13.05 -30.00 0.73
CA ALA A 38 -11.76 -29.85 0.05
C ALA A 38 -10.90 -28.76 0.71
N ALA A 39 -11.47 -27.60 1.02
CA ALA A 39 -10.77 -26.50 1.70
C ALA A 39 -10.21 -26.92 3.06
N HIS A 40 -10.98 -27.65 3.87
CA HIS A 40 -10.52 -28.18 5.16
C HIS A 40 -9.37 -29.19 5.02
N VAL A 41 -9.43 -30.07 4.01
CA VAL A 41 -8.34 -31.04 3.77
C VAL A 41 -7.07 -30.30 3.34
N PHE A 42 -7.17 -29.30 2.47
CA PHE A 42 -6.03 -28.48 2.07
C PHE A 42 -5.44 -27.67 3.24
N LEU A 43 -6.28 -27.14 4.14
CA LEU A 43 -5.82 -26.49 5.36
C LEU A 43 -5.01 -27.46 6.24
N ARG A 44 -5.50 -28.68 6.46
CA ARG A 44 -4.77 -29.70 7.24
C ARG A 44 -3.44 -30.11 6.58
N LEU A 45 -3.40 -30.16 5.25
CA LEU A 45 -2.17 -30.42 4.50
C LEU A 45 -1.13 -29.29 4.66
N ALA A 46 -1.59 -28.03 4.76
CA ALA A 46 -0.71 -26.90 5.02
C ALA A 46 -0.19 -26.87 6.47
N GLU A 47 -1.02 -27.23 7.44
CA GLU A 47 -0.70 -27.22 8.87
C GLU A 47 -0.01 -28.50 9.38
N ARG A 48 0.34 -29.43 8.49
CA ARG A 48 1.00 -30.67 8.90
C ARG A 48 2.39 -30.39 9.49
N HIS A 49 2.66 -31.02 10.63
CA HIS A 49 3.96 -31.01 11.30
C HIS A 49 4.49 -32.45 11.35
N THR A 50 5.63 -32.68 10.71
CA THR A 50 6.31 -33.99 10.76
C THR A 50 7.40 -33.95 11.82
N ILE A 51 7.51 -35.04 12.60
CA ILE A 51 8.57 -35.20 13.60
C ILE A 51 9.91 -35.52 12.91
N ILE A 52 9.86 -35.99 11.67
CA ILE A 52 11.05 -36.31 10.86
C ILE A 52 11.50 -35.04 10.13
N PRO A 53 12.73 -34.55 10.36
CA PRO A 53 13.28 -33.42 9.61
C PRO A 53 13.45 -33.82 8.13
N GLY A 54 12.88 -33.03 7.23
CA GLY A 54 12.91 -33.26 5.77
C GLY A 54 11.60 -33.74 5.14
N ASP A 55 10.60 -34.14 5.93
CA ASP A 55 9.26 -34.52 5.42
C ASP A 55 8.18 -33.44 5.68
N SER A 56 8.58 -32.34 6.32
CA SER A 56 7.73 -31.18 6.55
C SER A 56 7.55 -30.41 5.24
N PRO A 57 6.34 -29.93 4.93
CA PRO A 57 6.13 -29.13 3.73
C PRO A 57 6.96 -27.84 3.80
N THR A 58 7.60 -27.49 2.69
CA THR A 58 8.27 -26.19 2.56
C THR A 58 7.25 -25.05 2.63
N LEU A 59 7.70 -23.82 2.91
CA LEU A 59 6.82 -22.65 2.93
C LEU A 59 6.06 -22.49 1.59
N GLU A 60 6.69 -22.78 0.46
CA GLU A 60 6.08 -22.72 -0.87
C GLU A 60 4.98 -23.76 -1.03
N GLN A 61 5.20 -24.99 -0.55
CA GLN A 61 4.18 -26.04 -0.56
C GLN A 61 3.00 -25.66 0.34
N ARG A 62 3.27 -25.13 1.55
CA ARG A 62 2.23 -24.62 2.46
C ARG A 62 1.42 -23.51 1.78
N ARG A 63 2.08 -22.59 1.07
CA ARG A 63 1.45 -21.49 0.32
C ARG A 63 0.56 -22.03 -0.79
N GLN A 64 1.00 -23.05 -1.52
CA GLN A 64 0.20 -23.68 -2.56
C GLN A 64 -1.06 -24.34 -1.99
N TYR A 65 -0.93 -25.10 -0.89
CA TYR A 65 -2.10 -25.72 -0.24
C TYR A 65 -3.09 -24.69 0.30
N LEU A 66 -2.62 -23.62 0.96
CA LEU A 66 -3.49 -22.54 1.44
C LEU A 66 -4.16 -21.78 0.28
N SER A 67 -3.45 -21.51 -0.81
CA SER A 67 -4.03 -20.88 -2.00
C SER A 67 -5.15 -21.74 -2.62
N LEU A 68 -4.93 -23.06 -2.69
CA LEU A 68 -5.98 -24.00 -3.12
C LEU A 68 -7.16 -24.00 -2.14
N ALA A 69 -6.91 -23.96 -0.84
CA ALA A 69 -7.97 -23.89 0.17
C ALA A 69 -8.84 -22.63 0.01
N VAL A 70 -8.21 -21.46 -0.15
CA VAL A 70 -8.90 -20.18 -0.41
C VAL A 70 -9.73 -20.26 -1.69
N LEU A 71 -9.16 -20.80 -2.78
CA LEU A 71 -9.88 -20.98 -4.03
C LEU A 71 -11.15 -21.84 -3.85
N GLN A 72 -11.05 -22.95 -3.11
CA GLN A 72 -12.21 -23.80 -2.84
C GLN A 72 -13.23 -23.09 -1.93
N ALA A 73 -12.81 -22.38 -0.89
CA ALA A 73 -13.70 -21.61 -0.02
C ALA A 73 -14.45 -20.51 -0.81
N LYS A 74 -13.77 -19.82 -1.73
CA LYS A 74 -14.40 -18.85 -2.65
C LYS A 74 -15.42 -19.53 -3.58
N ASN A 75 -15.11 -20.70 -4.11
CA ASN A 75 -16.06 -21.45 -4.94
C ASN A 75 -17.30 -21.91 -4.14
N ALA A 76 -17.14 -22.26 -2.86
CA ALA A 76 -18.25 -22.60 -1.97
C ALA A 76 -19.17 -21.38 -1.75
N SER A 77 -18.61 -20.23 -1.37
CA SER A 77 -19.37 -18.98 -1.14
C SER A 77 -20.11 -18.48 -2.38
N ASN A 78 -19.51 -18.62 -3.57
CA ASN A 78 -20.16 -18.22 -4.84
C ASN A 78 -21.33 -19.14 -5.25
N SER A 79 -21.31 -20.41 -4.83
CA SER A 79 -22.35 -21.38 -5.20
C SER A 79 -23.64 -21.24 -4.40
N ASP A 80 -23.60 -20.55 -3.25
CA ASP A 80 -24.72 -20.42 -2.31
C ASP A 80 -25.53 -19.12 -2.51
N GLY A 81 -25.16 -18.29 -3.50
CA GLY A 81 -25.85 -17.03 -3.84
C GLY A 81 -27.28 -17.17 -4.39
N LEU A 82 -27.90 -18.35 -4.30
CA LEU A 82 -29.25 -18.61 -4.85
C LEU A 82 -30.31 -19.05 -3.84
N VAL A 83 -29.99 -19.33 -2.57
CA VAL A 83 -31.00 -19.65 -1.56
C VAL A 83 -30.57 -19.12 -0.20
N GLY A 84 -31.41 -18.26 0.41
CA GLY A 84 -31.19 -17.78 1.76
C GLY A 84 -31.15 -18.92 2.77
N SER A 85 -29.96 -19.20 3.30
CA SER A 85 -29.77 -20.11 4.44
C SER A 85 -28.79 -19.49 5.42
N ALA A 86 -29.05 -19.72 6.71
CA ALA A 86 -28.23 -19.29 7.85
C ALA A 86 -26.81 -19.89 7.88
N GLN A 87 -26.37 -20.55 6.79
CA GLN A 87 -25.07 -21.21 6.62
C GLN A 87 -23.96 -20.25 6.15
N GLY A 88 -24.31 -19.07 5.61
CA GLY A 88 -23.33 -18.10 5.11
C GLY A 88 -22.36 -17.55 6.17
N ALA A 89 -22.74 -17.59 7.46
CA ALA A 89 -21.93 -17.06 8.56
C ALA A 89 -20.77 -18.00 8.98
N SER A 90 -20.92 -19.32 8.84
CA SER A 90 -19.83 -20.26 9.12
C SER A 90 -18.79 -20.29 8.01
N ASP A 91 -19.25 -20.08 6.77
CA ASP A 91 -18.43 -20.22 5.57
C ASP A 91 -17.65 -18.94 5.26
N SER A 92 -18.19 -17.76 5.62
CA SER A 92 -17.44 -16.50 5.59
C SER A 92 -16.27 -16.52 6.58
N GLY A 93 -16.49 -17.00 7.81
CA GLY A 93 -15.43 -17.10 8.81
C GLY A 93 -14.29 -18.05 8.43
N LEU A 94 -14.59 -19.13 7.68
CA LEU A 94 -13.56 -20.02 7.13
C LEU A 94 -12.72 -19.31 6.06
N LEU A 95 -13.36 -18.56 5.16
CA LEU A 95 -12.65 -17.82 4.11
C LEU A 95 -11.71 -16.77 4.74
N ASP A 96 -12.22 -15.98 5.69
CA ASP A 96 -11.44 -14.95 6.40
C ASP A 96 -10.23 -15.58 7.13
N LEU A 97 -10.42 -16.74 7.79
CA LEU A 97 -9.34 -17.48 8.43
C LEU A 97 -8.28 -17.94 7.43
N LEU A 98 -8.69 -18.47 6.27
CA LEU A 98 -7.78 -18.98 5.24
C LEU A 98 -7.01 -17.84 4.58
N GLU A 99 -7.67 -16.73 4.26
CA GLU A 99 -7.03 -15.53 3.72
C GLU A 99 -6.04 -14.94 4.74
N GLY A 100 -6.42 -14.89 6.02
CA GLY A 100 -5.54 -14.43 7.09
C GLY A 100 -4.29 -15.31 7.26
N LYS A 101 -4.45 -16.65 7.26
CA LYS A 101 -3.32 -17.59 7.34
C LYS A 101 -2.42 -17.49 6.10
N LEU A 102 -3.00 -17.35 4.91
CA LEU A 102 -2.24 -17.19 3.67
C LEU A 102 -1.42 -15.90 3.70
N ALA A 103 -1.98 -14.79 4.18
CA ALA A 103 -1.28 -13.52 4.31
C ALA A 103 -0.09 -13.60 5.29
N VAL A 104 -0.27 -14.21 6.46
CA VAL A 104 0.83 -14.42 7.43
C VAL A 104 1.97 -15.25 6.82
N LEU A 105 1.62 -16.32 6.09
CA LEU A 105 2.63 -17.13 5.40
C LEU A 105 3.35 -16.36 4.29
N GLN A 106 2.64 -15.48 3.57
CA GLN A 106 3.26 -14.61 2.57
C GLN A 106 4.21 -13.60 3.21
N PHE A 107 3.87 -13.02 4.37
CA PHE A 107 4.80 -12.18 5.13
C PHE A 107 6.04 -12.96 5.54
N GLN A 108 5.88 -14.18 6.03
CA GLN A 108 7.01 -15.04 6.40
C GLN A 108 7.97 -15.30 5.22
N ILE A 109 7.42 -15.65 4.05
CA ILE A 109 8.20 -15.84 2.82
C ILE A 109 8.91 -14.54 2.43
N LYS A 110 8.19 -13.41 2.44
CA LYS A 110 8.74 -12.11 2.05
C LYS A 110 9.88 -11.66 2.98
N ILE A 111 9.75 -11.90 4.29
CA ILE A 111 10.80 -11.61 5.27
C ILE A 111 12.02 -12.48 4.99
N ARG A 112 11.83 -13.80 4.82
CA ARG A 112 12.93 -14.72 4.50
C ARG A 112 13.68 -14.27 3.25
N ASP A 113 12.97 -14.02 2.15
CA ASP A 113 13.59 -13.63 0.88
C ASP A 113 14.39 -12.30 1.01
N LYS A 114 13.94 -11.39 1.88
CA LYS A 114 14.66 -10.14 2.19
C LYS A 114 15.92 -10.38 3.03
N LEU A 115 15.85 -11.26 4.03
CA LEU A 115 17.00 -11.64 4.84
C LEU A 115 18.07 -12.36 4.00
N GLU A 116 17.66 -13.25 3.11
CA GLU A 116 18.56 -13.89 2.14
C GLU A 116 19.22 -12.86 1.22
N ALA A 117 18.46 -11.87 0.72
CA ALA A 117 19.03 -10.79 -0.09
C ALA A 117 20.07 -9.95 0.66
N ILE A 118 19.84 -9.68 1.97
CA ILE A 118 20.82 -8.98 2.82
C ILE A 118 22.09 -9.81 2.94
N ALA A 119 21.97 -11.11 3.23
CA ALA A 119 23.11 -12.03 3.31
C ALA A 119 23.90 -12.12 1.99
N SER A 120 23.21 -12.27 0.85
CA SER A 120 23.85 -12.36 -0.47
C SER A 120 24.50 -11.04 -0.92
N SER A 121 23.97 -9.90 -0.50
CA SER A 121 24.57 -8.59 -0.82
C SER A 121 25.94 -8.42 -0.15
N PHE A 122 26.09 -8.96 1.06
CA PHE A 122 27.35 -8.99 1.78
C PHE A 122 28.37 -9.94 1.14
N GLU A 123 27.97 -11.16 0.80
CA GLU A 123 28.84 -12.12 0.09
C GLU A 123 29.38 -11.56 -1.24
N SER A 124 28.53 -10.83 -1.97
CA SER A 124 28.92 -10.17 -3.23
C SER A 124 29.90 -9.01 -3.02
N SER A 125 29.80 -8.30 -1.90
CA SER A 125 30.72 -7.21 -1.55
C SER A 125 32.10 -7.75 -1.16
N VAL A 126 32.14 -8.83 -0.36
CA VAL A 126 33.39 -9.49 0.04
C VAL A 126 34.11 -10.10 -1.17
N ALA A 127 33.39 -10.74 -2.08
CA ALA A 127 33.98 -11.32 -3.30
C ALA A 127 34.61 -10.28 -4.23
N MET A 128 34.18 -9.02 -4.18
CA MET A 128 34.78 -7.91 -4.94
C MET A 128 35.98 -7.29 -4.22
N GLN A 129 35.98 -7.28 -2.88
CA GLN A 129 37.10 -6.78 -2.06
C GLN A 129 38.30 -7.73 -2.05
N ASP A 130 38.09 -9.05 -2.13
CA ASP A 130 39.19 -10.04 -2.22
C ASP A 130 40.02 -9.93 -3.52
N SER A 131 39.55 -9.18 -4.52
CA SER A 131 40.28 -8.88 -5.77
C SER A 131 41.24 -7.70 -5.66
N ASP A 132 41.03 -6.77 -4.72
CA ASP A 132 41.83 -5.56 -4.56
C ASP A 132 42.32 -5.46 -3.11
N GLN A 133 43.45 -6.10 -2.80
CA GLN A 133 44.14 -5.91 -1.54
C GLN A 133 44.59 -4.44 -1.40
N ASN A 134 44.00 -3.69 -0.47
CA ASN A 134 44.71 -2.80 0.45
C ASN A 134 43.76 -2.21 1.52
N GLU A 135 44.12 -2.49 2.78
CA GLU A 135 43.93 -1.70 4.01
C GLU A 135 42.87 -0.60 4.01
N LEU A 136 41.76 -0.82 4.72
CA LEU A 136 41.09 0.18 5.56
C LEU A 136 40.27 -0.54 6.65
N ASP A 137 40.86 -0.63 7.84
CA ASP A 137 40.22 -1.07 9.09
C ASP A 137 39.13 -0.06 9.52
N GLY A 138 37.92 -0.55 9.85
CA GLY A 138 37.01 0.25 10.68
C GLY A 138 35.52 -0.15 10.75
N ASP A 139 34.91 -0.68 9.69
CA ASP A 139 33.42 -0.78 9.63
C ASP A 139 32.88 -2.16 9.18
N SER A 140 33.75 -3.08 8.73
CA SER A 140 33.33 -4.36 8.12
C SER A 140 32.88 -5.44 9.11
N SER A 141 33.17 -5.29 10.40
CA SER A 141 32.83 -6.28 11.43
C SER A 141 31.33 -6.35 11.69
N ASP A 142 30.66 -5.20 11.79
CA ASP A 142 29.25 -5.13 12.19
C ASP A 142 28.34 -5.64 11.06
N ASP A 143 28.63 -5.26 9.81
CA ASP A 143 27.91 -5.75 8.62
C ASP A 143 28.06 -7.26 8.42
N SER A 144 29.25 -7.81 8.70
CA SER A 144 29.48 -9.27 8.63
C SER A 144 28.65 -10.04 9.66
N SER A 145 28.50 -9.47 10.87
CA SER A 145 27.70 -10.07 11.94
C SER A 145 26.20 -10.01 11.62
N LEU A 146 25.74 -8.91 11.01
CA LEU A 146 24.36 -8.73 10.58
C LEU A 146 23.98 -9.67 9.44
N ALA A 147 24.87 -9.84 8.44
CA ALA A 147 24.64 -10.75 7.33
C ALA A 147 24.56 -12.22 7.78
N ASN A 148 25.44 -12.62 8.70
CA ASN A 148 25.40 -13.95 9.29
C ASN A 148 24.12 -14.18 10.12
N ALA A 149 23.73 -13.20 10.94
CA ALA A 149 22.48 -13.24 11.69
C ALA A 149 21.25 -13.30 10.76
N ALA A 150 21.27 -12.58 9.64
CA ALA A 150 20.21 -12.60 8.64
C ALA A 150 20.08 -13.99 8.01
N ASN A 151 21.20 -14.62 7.65
CA ASN A 151 21.20 -15.97 7.08
C ASN A 151 20.68 -17.01 8.08
N GLU A 152 21.12 -16.97 9.34
CA GLU A 152 20.61 -17.86 10.40
C GLU A 152 19.09 -17.70 10.59
N LYS A 153 18.61 -16.46 10.61
CA LYS A 153 17.18 -16.14 10.77
C LYS A 153 16.35 -16.55 9.55
N ALA A 154 16.89 -16.43 8.33
CA ALA A 154 16.25 -16.93 7.11
C ALA A 154 16.10 -18.46 7.12
N MET A 155 17.11 -19.18 7.59
CA MET A 155 17.06 -20.64 7.76
C MET A 155 16.02 -21.03 8.82
N GLU A 156 15.95 -20.29 9.94
CA GLU A 156 14.94 -20.50 10.98
C GLU A 156 13.50 -20.34 10.44
N LEU A 157 13.26 -19.28 9.65
CA LEU A 157 11.95 -19.03 9.03
C LEU A 157 11.55 -20.12 8.04
N SER A 158 12.51 -20.80 7.41
CA SER A 158 12.21 -21.85 6.42
C SER A 158 11.65 -23.13 7.03
N LEU A 159 11.89 -23.37 8.32
CA LEU A 159 11.50 -24.61 9.00
C LEU A 159 10.04 -24.58 9.48
N GLU A 160 9.69 -23.58 10.30
CA GLU A 160 8.43 -23.56 11.04
C GLU A 160 7.57 -22.33 10.73
N PRO A 161 6.25 -22.48 10.56
CA PRO A 161 5.36 -21.35 10.41
C PRO A 161 5.34 -20.54 11.71
N LYS A 162 5.64 -19.24 11.63
CA LYS A 162 5.62 -18.33 12.76
C LYS A 162 4.30 -17.57 12.80
N ASN A 163 3.92 -17.08 13.98
CA ASN A 163 2.75 -16.20 14.08
C ASN A 163 3.11 -14.76 13.70
N ILE A 164 2.10 -13.94 13.40
CA ILE A 164 2.31 -12.55 12.95
C ILE A 164 3.08 -11.68 13.96
N THR A 165 2.85 -11.87 15.25
CA THR A 165 3.52 -11.10 16.31
C THR A 165 5.00 -11.46 16.42
N GLN A 166 5.35 -12.74 16.26
CA GLN A 166 6.74 -13.21 16.18
C GLN A 166 7.43 -12.66 14.94
N LEU A 167 6.80 -12.78 13.77
CA LEU A 167 7.33 -12.22 12.52
C LEU A 167 7.64 -10.73 12.66
N TYR A 168 6.79 -9.97 13.37
CA TYR A 168 6.99 -8.54 13.55
C TYR A 168 8.14 -8.24 14.52
N ASN A 169 8.10 -8.78 15.74
CA ASN A 169 9.02 -8.42 16.82
C ASN A 169 10.41 -9.08 16.69
N GLU A 170 10.48 -10.31 16.19
CA GLU A 170 11.72 -11.10 16.18
C GLU A 170 12.46 -11.05 14.84
N TYR A 171 11.78 -10.62 13.76
CA TYR A 171 12.36 -10.62 12.41
C TYR A 171 12.19 -9.29 11.68
N ALA A 172 10.98 -8.74 11.57
CA ALA A 172 10.78 -7.53 10.75
C ALA A 172 11.42 -6.27 11.38
N VAL A 173 11.21 -6.04 12.68
CA VAL A 173 11.76 -4.87 13.39
C VAL A 173 13.29 -4.94 13.57
N PRO A 174 13.90 -6.07 14.01
CA PRO A 174 15.35 -6.13 14.23
C PRO A 174 16.20 -5.94 12.96
N PHE A 175 15.64 -6.31 11.79
CA PHE A 175 16.29 -6.15 10.49
C PHE A 175 15.77 -4.93 9.72
N GLU A 176 15.05 -4.02 10.40
CA GLU A 176 14.60 -2.74 9.85
C GLU A 176 13.77 -2.87 8.56
N LEU A 177 12.98 -3.94 8.44
CA LEU A 177 12.15 -4.23 7.27
C LEU A 177 10.84 -3.42 7.31
N TRP A 178 10.95 -2.08 7.36
CA TRP A 178 9.81 -1.20 7.67
C TRP A 178 8.65 -1.29 6.66
N GLU A 179 8.92 -1.58 5.38
CA GLU A 179 7.87 -1.80 4.39
C GLU A 179 6.97 -2.99 4.79
N ILE A 180 7.59 -4.09 5.23
CA ILE A 180 6.88 -5.29 5.67
C ILE A 180 6.19 -5.03 7.01
N CYS A 181 6.86 -4.32 7.93
CA CYS A 181 6.26 -3.89 9.19
C CYS A 181 4.94 -3.13 8.97
N LEU A 182 4.91 -2.18 8.02
CA LEU A 182 3.69 -1.45 7.68
C LEU A 182 2.62 -2.39 7.13
N GLU A 183 2.93 -3.22 6.15
CA GLU A 183 1.95 -4.18 5.59
C GLU A 183 1.34 -5.08 6.67
N MET A 184 2.16 -5.56 7.62
CA MET A 184 1.70 -6.37 8.75
C MET A 184 0.80 -5.60 9.71
N LEU A 185 1.12 -4.33 10.01
CA LEU A 185 0.32 -3.47 10.89
C LEU A 185 -1.06 -3.17 10.27
N TYR A 186 -1.10 -2.87 8.97
CA TYR A 186 -2.35 -2.66 8.25
C TYR A 186 -3.17 -3.95 8.13
N PHE A 187 -2.51 -5.08 7.87
CA PHE A 187 -3.18 -6.39 7.86
C PHE A 187 -3.77 -6.77 9.22
N ALA A 188 -3.07 -6.49 10.32
CA ALA A 188 -3.57 -6.73 11.68
C ALA A 188 -4.66 -5.74 12.12
N ASN A 189 -5.11 -4.86 11.21
CA ASN A 189 -6.16 -3.87 11.42
C ASN A 189 -5.91 -2.93 12.61
N TYR A 190 -4.62 -2.61 12.89
CA TYR A 190 -4.25 -1.46 13.73
C TYR A 190 -4.69 -0.12 13.08
N SER A 191 -5.17 -0.16 11.83
CA SER A 191 -5.71 0.95 11.05
C SER A 191 -7.05 1.49 11.54
N GLY A 192 -7.75 0.79 12.45
CA GLY A 192 -9.01 1.27 13.04
C GLY A 192 -8.83 2.52 13.92
N ASP A 193 -7.61 2.77 14.39
CA ASP A 193 -7.21 4.02 15.01
C ASP A 193 -6.25 4.74 14.06
N ALA A 194 -6.78 5.67 13.28
CA ALA A 194 -6.02 6.47 12.31
C ALA A 194 -4.86 7.27 12.95
N ASP A 195 -4.79 7.28 14.27
CA ASP A 195 -3.78 7.94 15.09
C ASP A 195 -2.84 6.98 15.82
N SER A 196 -2.78 5.70 15.44
CA SER A 196 -1.82 4.74 16.01
C SER A 196 -0.39 5.29 15.85
N SER A 197 0.19 5.71 16.97
CA SER A 197 1.54 6.30 17.04
C SER A 197 2.57 5.37 16.42
N ILE A 198 2.35 4.06 16.50
CA ILE A 198 3.21 3.02 15.92
C ILE A 198 3.23 3.10 14.39
N ILE A 199 2.09 3.30 13.74
CA ILE A 199 2.02 3.44 12.27
C ILE A 199 2.75 4.72 11.84
N ARG A 200 2.51 5.83 12.55
CA ARG A 200 3.18 7.12 12.28
C ARG A 200 4.70 7.01 12.47
N GLU A 201 5.15 6.36 13.54
CA GLU A 201 6.56 6.12 13.83
C GLU A 201 7.22 5.21 12.79
N THR A 202 6.55 4.11 12.41
CA THR A 202 7.08 3.17 11.41
C THR A 202 7.24 3.86 10.05
N TRP A 203 6.29 4.71 9.66
CA TRP A 203 6.43 5.56 8.48
C TRP A 203 7.60 6.54 8.59
N SER A 204 7.82 7.19 9.75
CA SER A 204 8.97 8.08 9.97
C SER A 204 10.29 7.33 9.77
N ARG A 205 10.44 6.16 10.39
CA ARG A 205 11.65 5.32 10.25
C ARG A 205 11.89 4.88 8.82
N LEU A 206 10.83 4.47 8.09
CA LEU A 206 10.92 4.12 6.68
C LEU A 206 11.41 5.31 5.83
N MET A 207 10.86 6.51 6.06
CA MET A 207 11.26 7.71 5.33
C MET A 207 12.69 8.12 5.68
N GLU A 208 13.09 8.08 6.95
CA GLU A 208 14.45 8.38 7.40
C GLU A 208 15.48 7.43 6.77
N GLN A 209 15.16 6.14 6.68
CA GLN A 209 16.00 5.15 6.00
C GLN A 209 16.11 5.46 4.50
N ALA A 210 14.99 5.71 3.81
CA ALA A 210 15.01 6.04 2.38
C ALA A 210 15.78 7.34 2.09
N LEU A 211 15.59 8.36 2.93
CA LEU A 211 16.31 9.64 2.87
C LEU A 211 17.81 9.48 3.11
N SER A 212 18.23 8.48 3.88
CA SER A 212 19.65 8.19 4.14
C SER A 212 20.29 7.39 3.00
N GLN A 213 19.53 6.55 2.31
CA GLN A 213 20.02 5.72 1.20
C GLN A 213 20.10 6.45 -0.13
N GLY A 214 19.11 7.29 -0.47
CA GLY A 214 19.00 7.88 -1.81
C GLY A 214 18.35 9.26 -1.85
N GLY A 215 18.32 9.97 -0.72
CA GLY A 215 17.75 11.32 -0.64
C GLY A 215 16.24 11.34 -0.90
N ILE A 216 15.76 12.47 -1.42
CA ILE A 216 14.32 12.72 -1.54
C ILE A 216 13.71 11.93 -2.71
N ALA A 217 14.49 11.68 -3.76
CA ALA A 217 14.05 10.86 -4.88
C ALA A 217 13.72 9.42 -4.44
N GLU A 218 14.58 8.79 -3.64
CA GLU A 218 14.32 7.45 -3.11
C GLU A 218 13.16 7.46 -2.11
N ALA A 219 13.08 8.46 -1.22
CA ALA A 219 11.95 8.60 -0.30
C ALA A 219 10.61 8.72 -1.03
N CYS A 220 10.55 9.49 -2.12
CA CYS A 220 9.37 9.61 -2.99
C CYS A 220 9.03 8.29 -3.70
N SER A 221 10.05 7.56 -4.17
CA SER A 221 9.90 6.25 -4.80
C SER A 221 9.31 5.21 -3.83
N VAL A 222 9.87 5.13 -2.63
CA VAL A 222 9.41 4.27 -1.53
C VAL A 222 7.99 4.62 -1.12
N LEU A 223 7.69 5.92 -0.91
CA LEU A 223 6.35 6.38 -0.56
C LEU A 223 5.32 5.96 -1.62
N LYS A 224 5.63 6.14 -2.90
CA LYS A 224 4.75 5.70 -4.00
C LYS A 224 4.54 4.19 -4.00
N ARG A 225 5.62 3.41 -3.85
CA ARG A 225 5.58 1.94 -3.85
C ARG A 225 4.74 1.40 -2.69
N VAL A 226 5.04 1.82 -1.47
CA VAL A 226 4.42 1.30 -0.25
C VAL A 226 3.03 1.88 -0.05
N GLY A 227 2.86 3.19 -0.26
CA GLY A 227 1.56 3.86 -0.10
C GLY A 227 0.49 3.31 -1.02
N SER A 228 0.80 3.10 -2.30
CA SER A 228 -0.16 2.54 -3.27
C SER A 228 -0.48 1.07 -3.01
N HIS A 229 0.43 0.32 -2.40
CA HIS A 229 0.18 -1.06 -2.00
C HIS A 229 -0.79 -1.13 -0.81
N ILE A 230 -0.60 -0.26 0.18
CA ILE A 230 -1.38 -0.24 1.41
C ILE A 230 -2.75 0.40 1.22
N TYR A 231 -2.85 1.46 0.40
CA TYR A 231 -4.07 2.24 0.23
C TYR A 231 -5.09 1.48 -0.65
N PRO A 232 -6.18 0.90 -0.10
CA PRO A 232 -7.16 0.16 -0.89
C PRO A 232 -8.20 1.09 -1.54
N GLY A 233 -8.19 2.40 -1.21
CA GLY A 233 -9.14 3.39 -1.71
C GLY A 233 -10.38 3.57 -0.83
N ASP A 234 -10.64 2.65 0.10
CA ASP A 234 -11.80 2.68 1.00
C ASP A 234 -11.34 2.53 2.47
N GLY A 235 -11.70 3.49 3.33
CA GLY A 235 -11.53 3.44 4.79
C GLY A 235 -10.11 3.55 5.38
N VAL A 236 -9.04 3.20 4.66
CA VAL A 236 -7.67 3.25 5.21
C VAL A 236 -7.08 4.65 5.07
N VAL A 237 -6.83 5.31 6.21
CA VAL A 237 -6.23 6.64 6.27
C VAL A 237 -4.72 6.50 6.44
N LEU A 238 -3.96 6.84 5.39
CA LEU A 238 -2.52 7.06 5.52
C LEU A 238 -2.28 8.31 6.39
N PRO A 239 -1.23 8.36 7.22
CA PRO A 239 -0.88 9.55 8.00
C PRO A 239 -0.22 10.62 7.10
N LEU A 240 -0.97 11.12 6.13
CA LEU A 240 -0.51 12.04 5.10
C LEU A 240 -0.02 13.35 5.71
N ASP A 241 -0.64 13.83 6.79
CA ASP A 241 -0.21 15.02 7.51
C ASP A 241 1.25 14.92 8.01
N VAL A 242 1.60 13.79 8.64
CA VAL A 242 2.95 13.54 9.14
C VAL A 242 3.93 13.30 8.00
N LEU A 243 3.53 12.52 6.99
CA LEU A 243 4.37 12.21 5.83
C LEU A 243 4.69 13.48 5.00
N CYS A 244 3.67 14.29 4.69
CA CYS A 244 3.85 15.57 4.00
C CYS A 244 4.81 16.47 4.76
N LEU A 245 4.57 16.67 6.06
CA LEU A 245 5.41 17.57 6.86
C LEU A 245 6.85 17.07 6.97
N HIS A 246 7.06 15.77 7.20
CA HIS A 246 8.38 15.17 7.32
C HIS A 246 9.19 15.32 6.03
N LEU A 247 8.60 14.96 4.89
CA LEU A 247 9.28 15.04 3.59
C LEU A 247 9.54 16.48 3.15
N GLU A 248 8.59 17.40 3.36
CA GLU A 248 8.75 18.80 2.96
C GLU A 248 9.80 19.52 3.81
N LYS A 249 9.87 19.20 5.11
CA LYS A 249 10.94 19.68 5.98
C LYS A 249 12.29 19.11 5.57
N ALA A 250 12.37 17.79 5.36
CA ALA A 250 13.59 17.13 4.89
C ALA A 250 14.08 17.70 3.55
N ALA A 251 13.16 18.04 2.67
CA ALA A 251 13.44 18.62 1.37
C ALA A 251 13.89 20.07 1.44
N LEU A 252 13.33 20.86 2.36
CA LEU A 252 13.82 22.21 2.62
C LEU A 252 15.25 22.19 3.15
N GLU A 253 15.54 21.34 4.14
CA GLU A 253 16.88 21.21 4.76
C GLU A 253 17.94 20.71 3.78
N ARG A 254 17.59 19.82 2.85
CA ARG A 254 18.52 19.28 1.85
C ARG A 254 18.65 20.14 0.59
N ALA A 255 17.63 20.92 0.23
CA ALA A 255 17.75 21.94 -0.80
C ALA A 255 18.77 23.03 -0.42
N GLU A 256 18.89 23.36 0.87
CA GLU A 256 19.95 24.23 1.39
C GLU A 256 21.36 23.61 1.26
N ARG A 257 21.44 22.29 1.07
CA ARG A 257 22.68 21.51 0.89
C ARG A 257 22.96 21.12 -0.58
N ASN A 258 22.29 21.75 -1.55
CA ASN A 258 22.42 21.54 -3.00
C ASN A 258 21.91 20.19 -3.56
N GLU A 259 20.98 19.50 -2.90
CA GLU A 259 20.24 18.42 -3.58
C GLU A 259 19.22 19.02 -4.57
N ILE A 260 19.17 18.49 -5.79
CA ILE A 260 18.19 18.92 -6.81
C ILE A 260 16.84 18.28 -6.45
N VAL A 261 16.06 18.97 -5.63
CA VAL A 261 14.71 18.54 -5.29
C VAL A 261 13.72 19.27 -6.18
N GLY A 262 12.97 18.54 -7.01
CA GLY A 262 11.87 19.13 -7.74
C GLY A 262 10.79 19.59 -6.76
N ASP A 263 10.24 20.79 -6.99
CA ASP A 263 9.10 21.31 -6.22
C ASP A 263 7.83 20.43 -6.36
N GLU A 264 7.83 19.51 -7.32
CA GLU A 264 6.69 18.70 -7.71
C GLU A 264 6.79 17.24 -7.22
N ASP A 265 7.98 16.78 -6.84
CA ASP A 265 8.26 15.36 -6.63
C ASP A 265 7.47 14.78 -5.46
N ILE A 266 7.39 15.53 -4.36
CA ILE A 266 6.68 15.14 -3.14
C ILE A 266 5.17 15.11 -3.39
N ALA A 267 4.62 16.13 -4.03
CA ALA A 267 3.20 16.22 -4.38
C ALA A 267 2.76 15.04 -5.25
N ARG A 268 3.53 14.71 -6.29
CA ARG A 268 3.27 13.57 -7.17
C ARG A 268 3.43 12.23 -6.46
N ALA A 269 4.41 12.10 -5.58
CA ALA A 269 4.60 10.88 -4.80
C ALA A 269 3.41 10.62 -3.86
N LEU A 270 2.90 11.66 -3.20
CA LEU A 270 1.72 11.58 -2.32
C LEU A 270 0.45 11.24 -3.11
N LEU A 271 0.24 11.85 -4.27
CA LEU A 271 -0.87 11.51 -5.16
C LEU A 271 -0.78 10.06 -5.64
N ALA A 272 0.40 9.62 -6.05
CA ALA A 272 0.62 8.25 -6.48
C ALA A 272 0.42 7.23 -5.34
N ALA A 273 0.85 7.57 -4.12
CA ALA A 273 0.57 6.78 -2.92
C ALA A 273 -0.93 6.62 -2.67
N CYS A 274 -1.73 7.66 -2.95
CA CYS A 274 -3.19 7.63 -2.83
C CYS A 274 -3.91 7.14 -4.11
N LYS A 275 -3.20 6.50 -5.05
CA LYS A 275 -3.75 6.03 -6.34
C LYS A 275 -4.47 7.11 -7.16
N GLY A 276 -4.00 8.35 -7.07
CA GLY A 276 -4.59 9.51 -7.75
C GLY A 276 -5.76 10.17 -7.02
N ALA A 277 -6.11 9.72 -5.81
CA ALA A 277 -7.10 10.41 -4.98
C ALA A 277 -6.51 11.74 -4.48
N ALA A 278 -6.94 12.85 -5.08
CA ALA A 278 -6.47 14.19 -4.72
C ALA A 278 -7.07 14.72 -3.41
N GLU A 279 -8.31 14.36 -3.09
CA GLU A 279 -9.02 14.87 -1.91
C GLU A 279 -8.29 14.57 -0.58
N PRO A 280 -7.82 13.34 -0.29
CA PRO A 280 -7.08 13.06 0.94
C PRO A 280 -5.79 13.87 1.07
N VAL A 281 -5.07 14.05 -0.05
CA VAL A 281 -3.81 14.80 -0.10
C VAL A 281 -4.07 16.29 0.14
N LEU A 282 -5.08 16.87 -0.52
CA LEU A 282 -5.48 18.27 -0.30
C LEU A 282 -5.94 18.51 1.14
N ASN A 283 -6.72 17.60 1.72
CA ASN A 283 -7.14 17.70 3.11
C ASN A 283 -5.95 17.68 4.09
N ALA A 284 -4.90 16.89 3.78
CA ALA A 284 -3.68 16.88 4.58
C ALA A 284 -2.93 18.22 4.49
N TYR A 285 -2.77 18.77 3.28
CA TYR A 285 -2.17 20.09 3.10
C TYR A 285 -2.98 21.21 3.77
N ASP A 286 -4.30 21.19 3.66
CA ASP A 286 -5.18 22.18 4.30
C ASP A 286 -5.05 22.16 5.82
N ARG A 287 -5.00 20.97 6.45
CA ARG A 287 -4.75 20.83 7.89
C ARG A 287 -3.40 21.42 8.31
N LEU A 288 -2.35 21.18 7.52
CA LEU A 288 -1.01 21.71 7.79
C LEU A 288 -0.93 23.23 7.60
N LEU A 289 -1.55 23.77 6.55
CA LEU A 289 -1.57 25.20 6.25
C LEU A 289 -2.43 25.97 7.25
N SER A 290 -3.59 25.43 7.64
CA SER A 290 -4.48 26.02 8.65
C SER A 290 -3.82 26.11 10.04
N ASN A 291 -2.89 25.21 10.36
CA ASN A 291 -2.21 25.22 11.67
C ASN A 291 -0.85 25.93 11.61
N ALA A 292 -0.87 27.24 11.88
CA ALA A 292 0.34 28.07 11.90
C ALA A 292 1.40 27.65 12.95
N ALA A 293 1.01 26.91 14.00
CA ALA A 293 1.95 26.43 15.02
C ALA A 293 2.83 25.27 14.51
N ILE A 294 2.32 24.47 13.57
CA ILE A 294 3.00 23.31 13.01
C ILE A 294 3.97 23.73 11.90
N VAL A 295 3.61 24.75 11.11
CA VAL A 295 4.44 25.28 10.01
C VAL A 295 4.81 26.74 10.29
N PRO A 296 5.77 26.98 11.20
CA PRO A 296 6.14 28.34 11.60
C PRO A 296 6.97 29.07 10.54
N SER A 297 7.71 28.35 9.68
CA SER A 297 8.60 28.98 8.71
C SER A 297 7.85 29.38 7.43
N PRO A 298 7.97 30.64 6.97
CA PRO A 298 7.31 31.10 5.76
C PRO A 298 7.84 30.39 4.51
N ASN A 299 9.11 29.96 4.52
CA ASN A 299 9.73 29.17 3.44
C ASN A 299 9.13 27.76 3.32
N LEU A 300 8.71 27.14 4.43
CA LEU A 300 8.01 25.86 4.36
C LEU A 300 6.57 26.06 3.87
N ARG A 301 5.88 27.13 4.32
CA ARG A 301 4.52 27.46 3.83
C ARG A 301 4.48 27.66 2.32
N ILE A 302 5.43 28.40 1.74
CA ILE A 302 5.46 28.61 0.29
C ILE A 302 5.77 27.34 -0.49
N ARG A 303 6.60 26.44 0.07
CA ARG A 303 6.88 25.13 -0.52
C ARG A 303 5.63 24.25 -0.53
N LEU A 304 4.92 24.17 0.60
CA LEU A 304 3.64 23.47 0.69
C LEU A 304 2.63 24.00 -0.33
N LEU A 305 2.57 25.33 -0.54
CA LEU A 305 1.67 25.93 -1.55
C LEU A 305 2.06 25.57 -2.99
N ARG A 306 3.36 25.39 -3.29
CA ARG A 306 3.82 24.86 -4.59
C ARG A 306 3.37 23.41 -4.78
N SER A 307 3.54 22.58 -3.75
CA SER A 307 3.07 21.19 -3.78
C SER A 307 1.55 21.10 -3.94
N VAL A 308 0.79 21.98 -3.26
CA VAL A 308 -0.67 22.10 -3.42
C VAL A 308 -1.05 22.49 -4.85
N LEU A 309 -0.35 23.43 -5.47
CA LEU A 309 -0.59 23.83 -6.85
C LEU A 309 -0.47 22.63 -7.80
N VAL A 310 0.57 21.81 -7.64
CA VAL A 310 0.78 20.58 -8.42
C VAL A 310 -0.37 19.60 -8.22
N VAL A 311 -0.83 19.42 -6.98
CA VAL A 311 -1.97 18.54 -6.68
C VAL A 311 -3.26 19.04 -7.34
N LEU A 312 -3.53 20.35 -7.29
CA LEU A 312 -4.70 20.95 -7.93
C LEU A 312 -4.62 20.86 -9.47
N LEU A 313 -3.43 21.00 -10.06
CA LEU A 313 -3.22 20.82 -11.50
C LEU A 313 -3.56 19.39 -11.94
N GLU A 314 -3.06 18.38 -11.23
CA GLU A 314 -3.36 16.98 -11.56
C GLU A 314 -4.83 16.64 -11.33
N TRP A 315 -5.43 17.18 -10.25
CA TRP A 315 -6.85 17.00 -10.00
C TRP A 315 -7.72 17.65 -11.09
N ALA A 316 -7.41 18.89 -11.47
CA ALA A 316 -8.09 19.61 -12.55
C ALA A 316 -8.00 18.85 -13.87
N MET A 317 -6.82 18.32 -14.23
CA MET A 317 -6.65 17.50 -15.43
C MET A 317 -7.49 16.21 -15.37
N SER A 318 -7.56 15.55 -14.21
CA SER A 318 -8.39 14.35 -14.05
C SER A 318 -9.88 14.68 -14.25
N VAL A 319 -10.37 15.76 -13.62
CA VAL A 319 -11.78 16.18 -13.71
C VAL A 319 -12.14 16.63 -15.14
N LEU A 320 -11.22 17.33 -15.82
CA LEU A 320 -11.39 17.74 -17.22
C LEU A 320 -11.38 16.53 -18.17
N SER A 321 -10.51 15.54 -17.93
CA SER A 321 -10.47 14.29 -18.69
C SER A 321 -11.78 13.50 -18.55
N ASP A 322 -12.30 13.37 -17.33
CA ASP A 322 -13.60 12.73 -17.07
C ASP A 322 -14.73 13.45 -17.81
N ARG A 323 -14.69 14.78 -17.88
CA ARG A 323 -15.64 15.59 -18.65
C ARG A 323 -15.48 15.39 -20.17
N MET A 324 -14.26 15.30 -20.67
CA MET A 324 -13.94 15.19 -22.11
C MET A 324 -14.23 13.78 -22.66
N GLY A 325 -13.96 12.74 -21.88
CA GLY A 325 -14.33 11.35 -22.20
C GLY A 325 -15.84 11.12 -22.29
N GLN A 326 -16.64 12.04 -21.75
CA GLN A 326 -18.10 11.99 -21.74
C GLN A 326 -18.76 12.87 -22.82
N SER A 327 -17.97 13.58 -23.64
CA SER A 327 -18.48 14.40 -24.74
C SER A 327 -19.06 13.53 -25.87
N PRO A 328 -20.28 13.83 -26.37
CA PRO A 328 -21.02 12.97 -27.32
C PRO A 328 -20.36 12.78 -28.69
N THR A 329 -19.33 13.57 -29.02
CA THR A 329 -18.72 13.61 -30.36
C THR A 329 -17.79 12.44 -30.67
N ARG A 330 -17.29 11.71 -29.67
CA ARG A 330 -16.34 10.59 -29.89
C ARG A 330 -16.96 9.20 -29.75
N SER A 331 -18.08 9.06 -29.05
CA SER A 331 -18.78 7.77 -28.88
C SER A 331 -19.73 7.44 -30.03
N SER A 332 -19.96 8.37 -30.97
CA SER A 332 -20.89 8.19 -32.10
C SER A 332 -20.25 7.61 -33.37
N LEU A 333 -18.93 7.35 -33.38
CA LEU A 333 -18.22 6.91 -34.59
C LEU A 333 -17.82 5.43 -34.62
N ILE A 334 -18.09 4.64 -33.57
CA ILE A 334 -17.72 3.22 -33.52
C ILE A 334 -18.85 2.37 -32.94
N LEU A 335 -19.98 2.26 -33.65
CA LEU A 335 -20.72 1.00 -33.83
C LEU A 335 -21.93 1.23 -34.74
N GLY A 336 -21.83 0.85 -36.01
CA GLY A 336 -23.01 0.60 -36.83
C GLY A 336 -23.68 -0.69 -36.35
N GLY A 337 -24.94 -0.61 -35.94
CA GLY A 337 -25.73 -1.79 -35.55
C GLY A 337 -26.98 -1.42 -34.78
N SER A 338 -28.12 -1.49 -35.46
CA SER A 338 -29.42 -1.03 -34.97
C SER A 338 -30.12 -2.04 -34.02
N PHE A 339 -31.00 -1.49 -33.18
CA PHE A 339 -32.12 -2.11 -32.43
C PHE A 339 -31.82 -2.92 -31.14
N ALA A 340 -31.85 -2.22 -29.99
CA ALA A 340 -32.52 -2.60 -28.72
C ALA A 340 -32.08 -1.68 -27.56
N HIS A 341 -32.48 -0.40 -27.52
CA HIS A 341 -31.85 0.54 -26.56
C HIS A 341 -32.69 1.60 -25.85
N GLU A 342 -34.01 1.68 -25.98
CA GLU A 342 -34.75 2.81 -25.37
C GLU A 342 -34.75 2.81 -23.82
N ASN A 343 -34.95 1.66 -23.14
CA ASN A 343 -34.97 1.64 -21.67
C ASN A 343 -33.57 1.67 -21.01
N LYS A 344 -32.52 1.24 -21.72
CA LYS A 344 -31.13 1.38 -21.25
C LYS A 344 -30.58 2.79 -21.54
N ALA A 345 -30.99 3.45 -22.61
CA ALA A 345 -30.55 4.80 -22.94
C ALA A 345 -31.00 5.83 -21.89
N VAL A 346 -32.23 5.75 -21.39
CA VAL A 346 -32.73 6.66 -20.34
C VAL A 346 -32.04 6.42 -18.98
N ARG A 347 -31.80 5.16 -18.61
CA ARG A 347 -31.06 4.81 -17.38
C ARG A 347 -29.60 5.26 -17.47
N ASN A 348 -28.96 5.08 -18.62
CA ASN A 348 -27.60 5.55 -18.88
C ASN A 348 -27.55 7.08 -18.98
N GLN A 349 -28.62 7.74 -19.43
CA GLN A 349 -28.72 9.20 -19.42
C GLN A 349 -28.78 9.75 -17.99
N GLY A 350 -29.63 9.20 -17.12
CA GLY A 350 -29.71 9.63 -15.72
C GLY A 350 -28.42 9.36 -14.92
N VAL A 351 -27.67 8.31 -15.27
CA VAL A 351 -26.33 8.08 -14.70
C VAL A 351 -25.32 9.09 -15.23
N ARG A 352 -25.35 9.40 -16.53
CA ARG A 352 -24.49 10.45 -17.15
C ARG A 352 -24.77 11.84 -16.59
N ASP A 353 -26.03 12.22 -16.41
CA ASP A 353 -26.40 13.52 -15.86
C ASP A 353 -25.96 13.65 -14.40
N LYS A 354 -26.01 12.57 -13.61
CA LYS A 354 -25.46 12.54 -12.24
C LYS A 354 -23.94 12.67 -12.20
N ILE A 355 -23.25 11.99 -13.11
CA ILE A 355 -21.78 12.05 -13.22
C ILE A 355 -21.35 13.45 -13.70
N ALA A 356 -22.04 14.04 -14.67
CA ALA A 356 -21.79 15.40 -15.12
C ALA A 356 -22.03 16.44 -14.00
N ASN A 357 -23.08 16.26 -13.19
CA ASN A 357 -23.32 17.11 -12.03
C ASN A 357 -22.25 16.94 -10.94
N ALA A 358 -21.75 15.71 -10.73
CA ALA A 358 -20.64 15.45 -9.81
C ALA A 358 -19.32 16.08 -10.30
N ALA A 359 -19.01 15.95 -11.59
CA ALA A 359 -17.83 16.58 -12.19
C ALA A 359 -17.90 18.12 -12.11
N ASN A 360 -19.07 18.71 -12.39
CA ASN A 360 -19.27 20.15 -12.22
C ASN A 360 -19.07 20.58 -10.76
N ARG A 361 -19.58 19.81 -9.79
CA ARG A 361 -19.34 20.06 -8.36
C ARG A 361 -17.85 20.02 -8.01
N GLN A 362 -17.09 19.07 -8.56
CA GLN A 362 -15.64 18.98 -8.37
C GLN A 362 -14.92 20.19 -8.96
N VAL A 363 -15.30 20.67 -10.15
CA VAL A 363 -14.74 21.90 -10.74
C VAL A 363 -14.98 23.11 -9.82
N TYR A 364 -16.20 23.30 -9.30
CA TYR A 364 -16.47 24.40 -8.37
C TYR A 364 -15.65 24.29 -7.08
N LEU A 365 -15.43 23.08 -6.57
CA LEU A 365 -14.55 22.86 -5.42
C LEU A 365 -13.10 23.20 -5.75
N CYS A 366 -12.58 22.82 -6.92
CA CYS A 366 -11.24 23.23 -7.37
C CYS A 366 -11.10 24.75 -7.39
N ILE A 367 -12.04 25.47 -8.02
CA ILE A 367 -12.03 26.93 -8.13
C ILE A 367 -12.03 27.58 -6.73
N TYR A 368 -12.92 27.11 -5.84
CA TYR A 368 -12.97 27.62 -4.47
C TYR A 368 -11.65 27.43 -3.72
N MET A 369 -11.02 26.25 -3.85
CA MET A 369 -9.73 25.97 -3.22
C MET A 369 -8.62 26.85 -3.80
N ILE A 370 -8.61 27.09 -5.12
CA ILE A 370 -7.65 27.97 -5.79
C ILE A 370 -7.76 29.41 -5.25
N GLU A 371 -8.98 29.95 -5.13
CA GLU A 371 -9.20 31.27 -4.53
C GLU A 371 -8.69 31.33 -3.09
N LEU A 372 -8.99 30.30 -2.27
CA LEU A 372 -8.53 30.20 -0.90
C LEU A 372 -6.99 30.23 -0.82
N TYR A 373 -6.30 29.40 -1.60
CA TYR A 373 -4.84 29.35 -1.61
C TYR A 373 -4.20 30.63 -2.15
N MET A 374 -4.81 31.30 -3.15
CA MET A 374 -4.36 32.61 -3.60
C MET A 374 -4.39 33.66 -2.48
N THR A 375 -5.41 33.62 -1.60
CA THR A 375 -5.44 34.52 -0.44
C THR A 375 -4.35 34.18 0.59
N GLU A 376 -4.05 32.90 0.82
CA GLU A 376 -2.95 32.48 1.69
C GLU A 376 -1.57 32.88 1.14
N VAL A 377 -1.33 32.75 -0.17
CA VAL A 377 -0.08 33.21 -0.80
C VAL A 377 0.12 34.72 -0.56
N ARG A 378 -0.94 35.53 -0.71
CA ARG A 378 -0.88 36.98 -0.48
C ARG A 378 -0.63 37.37 0.99
N ARG A 379 -0.96 36.49 1.93
CA ARG A 379 -0.74 36.71 3.38
C ARG A 379 0.69 36.43 3.82
N LEU A 380 1.51 35.76 2.99
CA LEU A 380 2.89 35.45 3.33
C LEU A 380 3.77 36.71 3.31
N THR A 381 4.53 36.91 4.38
CA THR A 381 5.53 37.99 4.49
C THR A 381 6.85 37.58 3.82
N LEU A 382 6.82 37.29 2.52
CA LEU A 382 7.98 36.90 1.72
C LEU A 382 8.23 37.89 0.56
N PRO A 383 9.45 37.96 0.01
CA PRO A 383 9.75 38.78 -1.15
C PRO A 383 8.87 38.41 -2.35
N PRO A 384 8.38 39.39 -3.14
CA PRO A 384 7.46 39.16 -4.25
C PRO A 384 8.04 38.21 -5.31
N THR A 385 9.36 38.23 -5.49
CA THR A 385 10.07 37.35 -6.44
C THR A 385 9.90 35.86 -6.17
N LYS A 386 9.59 35.45 -4.93
CA LYS A 386 9.36 34.03 -4.58
C LYS A 386 7.88 33.64 -4.63
N THR A 387 6.98 34.58 -4.34
CA THR A 387 5.52 34.37 -4.27
C THR A 387 4.81 34.55 -5.61
N GLU A 388 5.37 35.36 -6.51
CA GLU A 388 4.75 35.67 -7.81
C GLU A 388 4.60 34.45 -8.71
N SER A 389 5.59 33.54 -8.75
CA SER A 389 5.49 32.33 -9.58
C SER A 389 4.37 31.39 -9.13
N VAL A 390 4.21 31.24 -7.81
CA VAL A 390 3.16 30.39 -7.21
C VAL A 390 1.78 31.02 -7.43
N TYR A 391 1.67 32.33 -7.21
CA TYR A 391 0.43 33.08 -7.45
C TYR A 391 0.02 33.06 -8.93
N ALA A 392 0.98 33.23 -9.86
CA ALA A 392 0.73 33.15 -11.29
C ALA A 392 0.23 31.75 -11.70
N GLY A 393 0.83 30.68 -11.17
CA GLY A 393 0.38 29.30 -11.45
C GLY A 393 -1.05 29.03 -10.98
N PHE A 394 -1.44 29.51 -9.78
CA PHE A 394 -2.84 29.40 -9.33
C PHE A 394 -3.80 30.18 -10.23
N LYS A 395 -3.40 31.37 -10.69
CA LYS A 395 -4.21 32.19 -11.57
C LYS A 395 -4.39 31.56 -12.96
N GLU A 396 -3.33 30.99 -13.53
CA GLU A 396 -3.40 30.26 -14.80
C GLU A 396 -4.33 29.04 -14.69
N LEU A 397 -4.26 28.31 -13.56
CA LEU A 397 -5.15 27.19 -13.31
C LEU A 397 -6.63 27.62 -13.20
N ASP A 398 -6.90 28.70 -12.49
CA ASP A 398 -8.25 29.28 -12.39
C ASP A 398 -8.80 29.66 -13.78
N GLU A 399 -8.00 30.37 -14.58
CA GLU A 399 -8.35 30.74 -15.95
C GLU A 399 -8.61 29.49 -16.81
N SER A 400 -7.78 28.44 -16.71
CA SER A 400 -7.95 27.19 -17.46
C SER A 400 -9.24 26.41 -17.12
N LEU A 401 -9.68 26.47 -15.86
CA LEU A 401 -10.92 25.83 -15.40
C LEU A 401 -12.17 26.60 -15.83
N ILE A 402 -12.08 27.93 -15.91
CA ILE A 402 -13.15 28.81 -16.39
C ILE A 402 -13.27 28.74 -17.93
N THR A 403 -12.14 28.66 -18.65
CA THR A 403 -12.10 28.54 -20.11
C THR A 403 -11.47 27.20 -20.55
N PRO A 404 -12.24 26.09 -20.59
CA PRO A 404 -11.72 24.75 -20.91
C PRO A 404 -11.26 24.55 -22.37
N PHE A 405 -11.20 25.61 -23.18
CA PHE A 405 -10.84 25.58 -24.60
C PHE A 405 -9.46 26.20 -24.91
N SER A 406 -8.66 26.56 -23.92
CA SER A 406 -7.28 27.01 -24.11
C SER A 406 -6.28 25.95 -23.64
N PHE A 407 -6.21 24.84 -24.38
CA PHE A 407 -5.04 23.97 -24.45
C PHE A 407 -4.53 23.97 -25.89
#